data_AF-A0A942JA82-F1
#
_entry.id   AF-A0A942JA82-F1
#
_cell.length_a   1.000
_cell.length_b   1.000
_cell.length_c   1.000
_cell.angle_alpha   90.00
_cell.angle_beta   90.00
_cell.angle_gamma   90.00
#
_symmetry.space_group_name_H-M   'P 1'
#
loop_
_entity.id
_entity.type
_entity.pdbx_description
1 polymer ?
#
loop_
_entity_poly.entity_id
_entity_poly.type
_entity_poly.pdbx_seq_one_letter_code
_entity_poly.pdbx_strand_id
1 'polypeptide(L)'
;MIKELYRHSMDYADKNGARSHWMDSAALNQECARAIEAAIKDSNHALYRYDLLAASQKVVAEYGKERVFWVLATTLKNKDYDGRFSQDNHNWVKGFDLPSDKNLYYTVETHPAVLDGFIRTTRKVIAEQEPPKHKEPDR
;
A
#
# COMPACT_ATOMS: atom_id res chain seq x y z
N MET A 1 3.54 -0.15 -19.03
CA MET A 1 2.94 1.10 -18.53
C MET A 1 2.26 0.81 -17.21
N ILE A 2 2.63 1.54 -16.15
CA ILE A 2 1.88 1.52 -14.89
C ILE A 2 0.54 2.20 -15.19
N LYS A 3 -0.56 1.43 -15.14
CA LYS A 3 -1.91 1.95 -15.37
C LYS A 3 -2.34 2.87 -14.22
N GLU A 4 -3.16 3.87 -14.52
CA GLU A 4 -3.60 4.89 -13.57
C GLU A 4 -4.34 4.30 -12.36
N LEU A 5 -4.17 4.93 -11.20
CA LEU A 5 -4.84 4.56 -9.95
C LEU A 5 -6.14 5.36 -9.82
N TYR A 6 -7.25 4.66 -9.69
CA TYR A 6 -8.55 5.25 -9.37
C TYR A 6 -8.74 5.36 -7.85
N ARG A 7 -8.92 6.58 -7.34
CA ARG A 7 -8.92 6.88 -5.89
C ARG A 7 -10.32 7.01 -5.26
N HIS A 8 -11.38 7.03 -6.04
CA HIS A 8 -12.74 7.16 -5.52
C HIS A 8 -13.42 5.80 -5.26
N SER A 9 -14.52 5.82 -4.50
CA SER A 9 -15.33 4.62 -4.24
C SER A 9 -15.99 4.06 -5.49
N MET A 10 -16.46 2.80 -5.41
CA MET A 10 -17.25 2.19 -6.47
C MET A 10 -18.57 2.95 -6.68
N ASP A 11 -19.23 3.39 -5.60
CA ASP A 11 -20.46 4.19 -5.66
C ASP A 11 -20.25 5.51 -6.40
N TYR A 12 -19.12 6.20 -6.16
CA TYR A 12 -18.77 7.39 -6.93
C TYR A 12 -18.54 7.06 -8.39
N ALA A 13 -17.83 5.97 -8.70
CA ALA A 13 -17.59 5.53 -10.07
C ALA A 13 -18.91 5.23 -10.81
N ASP A 14 -19.86 4.58 -10.15
CA ASP A 14 -21.18 4.26 -10.69
C ASP A 14 -21.98 5.52 -11.01
N LYS A 15 -22.03 6.47 -10.07
CA LYS A 15 -22.73 7.76 -10.25
C LYS A 15 -22.17 8.62 -11.37
N ASN A 16 -20.88 8.46 -11.67
CA ASN A 16 -20.16 9.27 -12.67
C ASN A 16 -19.85 8.51 -13.97
N GLY A 17 -20.41 7.31 -14.17
CA GLY A 17 -20.18 6.52 -15.39
C GLY A 17 -18.74 6.00 -15.55
N ALA A 18 -17.96 5.98 -14.47
CA ALA A 18 -16.55 5.59 -14.44
C ALA A 18 -16.31 4.17 -13.90
N ARG A 19 -17.35 3.32 -13.84
CA ARG A 19 -17.27 1.94 -13.31
C ARG A 19 -16.13 1.13 -13.94
N SER A 20 -15.97 1.16 -15.26
CA SER A 20 -14.92 0.38 -15.95
C SER A 20 -13.52 0.78 -15.47
N HIS A 21 -13.26 2.09 -15.32
CA HIS A 21 -11.98 2.58 -14.84
C HIS A 21 -11.73 2.15 -13.38
N TRP A 22 -12.74 2.21 -12.53
CA TRP A 22 -12.64 1.69 -11.17
C TRP A 22 -12.32 0.19 -11.16
N MET A 23 -13.00 -0.62 -11.98
CA MET A 23 -12.78 -2.06 -12.04
C MET A 23 -11.36 -2.41 -12.54
N ASP A 24 -10.88 -1.74 -13.58
CA ASP A 24 -9.52 -1.92 -14.10
C ASP A 24 -8.47 -1.57 -13.05
N SER A 25 -8.67 -0.46 -12.33
CA SER A 25 -7.78 -0.06 -11.24
C SER A 25 -7.85 -1.03 -10.05
N ALA A 26 -9.04 -1.53 -9.71
CA ALA A 26 -9.24 -2.48 -8.62
C ALA A 26 -8.60 -3.83 -8.91
N ALA A 27 -8.66 -4.32 -10.15
CA ALA A 27 -7.99 -5.55 -10.57
C ALA A 27 -6.47 -5.47 -10.35
N LEU A 28 -5.85 -4.35 -10.74
CA LEU A 28 -4.42 -4.11 -10.51
C LEU A 28 -4.08 -3.92 -9.02
N ASN A 29 -4.98 -3.33 -8.22
CA ASN A 29 -4.80 -3.27 -6.77
C ASN A 29 -4.83 -4.66 -6.16
N GLN A 30 -5.70 -5.55 -6.65
CA GLN A 30 -5.76 -6.94 -6.22
C GLN A 30 -4.50 -7.72 -6.61
N GLU A 31 -3.99 -7.52 -7.83
CA GLU A 31 -2.69 -8.06 -8.26
C GLU A 31 -1.55 -7.56 -7.36
N CYS A 32 -1.49 -6.25 -7.10
CA CYS A 32 -0.51 -5.66 -6.20
C CYS A 32 -0.61 -6.22 -4.78
N ALA A 33 -1.82 -6.42 -4.23
CA ALA A 33 -2.02 -7.01 -2.90
C ALA A 33 -1.47 -8.44 -2.85
N ARG A 34 -1.81 -9.27 -3.86
CA ARG A 34 -1.26 -10.64 -3.99
C ARG A 34 0.26 -10.64 -4.15
N ALA A 35 0.81 -9.69 -4.89
CA ALA A 35 2.25 -9.55 -5.07
C ALA A 35 2.95 -9.18 -3.75
N ILE A 36 2.33 -8.34 -2.91
CA ILE A 36 2.82 -8.03 -1.55
C ILE A 36 2.83 -9.31 -0.70
N GLU A 37 1.73 -10.05 -0.67
CA GLU A 37 1.62 -11.31 0.09
C GLU A 37 2.69 -12.32 -0.34
N ALA A 38 2.84 -12.51 -1.65
CA ALA A 38 3.84 -13.40 -2.23
C ALA A 38 5.27 -12.94 -1.90
N ALA A 39 5.57 -11.64 -2.08
CA ALA A 39 6.90 -11.11 -1.80
C ALA A 39 7.28 -11.25 -0.32
N ILE A 40 6.35 -10.99 0.61
CA ILE A 40 6.58 -11.21 2.04
C ILE A 40 6.82 -12.70 2.31
N LYS A 41 5.96 -13.58 1.80
CA LYS A 41 6.08 -15.04 1.98
C LYS A 41 7.43 -15.56 1.49
N ASP A 42 7.83 -15.17 0.28
CA ASP A 42 9.07 -15.61 -0.36
C ASP A 42 10.32 -15.06 0.32
N SER A 43 10.22 -13.92 1.02
CA SER A 43 11.33 -13.31 1.77
C SER A 43 11.67 -14.04 3.09
N ASN A 44 10.86 -15.02 3.49
CA ASN A 44 11.01 -15.73 4.76
C ASN A 44 12.05 -16.86 4.64
N HIS A 45 13.30 -16.60 5.05
CA HIS A 45 14.44 -17.50 4.84
C HIS A 45 14.80 -18.35 6.07
N ALA A 46 14.15 -18.11 7.21
CA ALA A 46 14.22 -18.94 8.41
C ALA A 46 12.99 -18.67 9.27
N LEU A 47 12.80 -19.39 10.38
CA LEU A 47 11.64 -19.21 11.25
C LEU A 47 11.45 -17.74 11.66
N TYR A 48 10.43 -17.10 11.09
CA TYR A 48 10.07 -15.68 11.27
C TYR A 48 11.16 -14.66 10.89
N ARG A 49 12.03 -14.99 9.92
CA ARG A 49 13.08 -14.06 9.42
C ARG A 49 12.78 -13.65 7.99
N TYR A 50 12.31 -12.42 7.84
CA TYR A 50 11.85 -11.86 6.56
C TYR A 50 12.84 -10.82 6.02
N ASP A 51 13.19 -10.93 4.74
CA ASP A 51 13.85 -9.83 4.00
C ASP A 51 12.80 -8.87 3.42
N LEU A 52 12.26 -8.03 4.30
CA LEU A 52 11.23 -7.06 3.92
C LEU A 52 11.77 -5.96 3.00
N LEU A 53 13.09 -5.69 3.02
CA LEU A 53 13.69 -4.69 2.16
C LEU A 53 13.63 -5.15 0.70
N ALA A 54 14.13 -6.35 0.41
CA ALA A 54 14.07 -6.93 -0.93
C ALA A 54 12.61 -7.12 -1.40
N ALA A 55 11.73 -7.58 -0.51
CA ALA A 55 10.31 -7.71 -0.81
C ALA A 55 9.66 -6.37 -1.18
N SER A 56 9.91 -5.30 -0.41
CA SER A 56 9.40 -3.96 -0.71
C SER A 56 9.93 -3.42 -2.03
N GLN A 57 11.24 -3.54 -2.28
CA GLN A 57 11.86 -3.06 -3.53
C GLN A 57 11.26 -3.76 -4.76
N LYS A 58 11.05 -5.08 -4.69
CA LYS A 58 10.45 -5.87 -5.77
C LYS A 58 9.05 -5.36 -6.14
N VAL A 59 8.17 -5.22 -5.15
CA VAL A 59 6.77 -4.80 -5.39
C VAL A 59 6.72 -3.34 -5.87
N VAL A 60 7.52 -2.44 -5.28
CA VAL A 60 7.58 -1.03 -5.71
C VAL A 60 8.09 -0.90 -7.15
N ALA A 61 9.06 -1.72 -7.56
CA ALA A 61 9.56 -1.72 -8.93
C ALA A 61 8.49 -2.19 -9.94
N GLU A 62 7.64 -3.15 -9.56
CA GLU A 62 6.63 -3.74 -10.45
C GLU A 62 5.35 -2.87 -10.56
N TYR A 63 4.84 -2.35 -9.43
CA TYR A 63 3.55 -1.66 -9.38
C TYR A 63 3.64 -0.14 -9.23
N GLY A 64 4.82 0.39 -8.90
CA GLY A 64 5.06 1.80 -8.62
C GLY A 64 4.59 2.24 -7.23
N LYS A 65 5.22 3.31 -6.73
CA LYS A 65 5.00 3.82 -5.37
C LYS A 65 3.54 4.15 -5.04
N GLU A 66 2.84 4.79 -5.97
CA GLU A 66 1.48 5.27 -5.75
C GLU A 66 0.50 4.12 -5.47
N ARG A 67 0.58 3.05 -6.27
CA ARG A 67 -0.30 1.89 -6.14
C ARG A 67 0.02 1.07 -4.89
N VAL A 68 1.32 0.85 -4.63
CA VAL A 68 1.76 0.13 -3.43
C VAL A 68 1.32 0.85 -2.16
N PHE A 69 1.51 2.17 -2.09
CA PHE A 69 1.02 2.96 -0.96
C PHE A 69 -0.50 2.94 -0.83
N TRP A 70 -1.24 3.03 -1.92
CA TRP A 70 -2.70 2.97 -1.88
C TRP A 70 -3.22 1.64 -1.31
N VAL A 71 -2.66 0.52 -1.78
CA VAL A 71 -3.02 -0.83 -1.29
C VAL A 71 -2.68 -0.99 0.19
N LEU A 72 -1.49 -0.56 0.62
CA LEU A 72 -1.06 -0.63 2.02
C LEU A 72 -1.90 0.27 2.93
N ALA A 73 -2.21 1.49 2.50
CA ALA A 73 -3.02 2.42 3.27
C ALA A 73 -4.46 1.91 3.41
N THR A 74 -5.06 1.40 2.32
CA THR A 74 -6.39 0.78 2.33
C THR A 74 -6.43 -0.45 3.24
N THR A 75 -5.41 -1.29 3.16
CA THR A 75 -5.28 -2.48 4.03
C THR A 75 -5.24 -2.08 5.51
N LEU A 76 -4.39 -1.11 5.87
CA LEU A 76 -4.27 -0.67 7.26
C LEU A 76 -5.55 -0.03 7.77
N LYS A 77 -6.25 0.77 6.95
CA LYS A 77 -7.59 1.29 7.29
C LYS A 77 -8.58 0.14 7.53
N ASN A 78 -8.58 -0.89 6.68
CA ASN A 78 -9.50 -2.01 6.82
C ASN A 78 -9.24 -2.86 8.07
N LYS A 79 -7.96 -2.97 8.49
CA LYS A 79 -7.47 -3.73 9.64
C LYS A 79 -7.19 -2.86 10.88
N ASP A 80 -7.80 -1.67 10.97
CA ASP A 80 -7.64 -0.74 12.09
C ASP A 80 -7.95 -1.37 13.46
N TYR A 81 -8.85 -2.35 13.48
CA TYR A 81 -9.27 -3.12 14.64
C TYR A 81 -8.21 -4.08 15.23
N ASP A 82 -7.15 -4.41 14.49
CA ASP A 82 -6.25 -5.52 14.83
C ASP A 82 -5.32 -5.23 16.04
N GLY A 83 -5.01 -3.96 16.28
CA GLY A 83 -4.21 -3.51 17.43
C GLY A 83 -2.70 -3.81 17.38
N ARG A 84 -2.21 -4.61 16.41
CA ARG A 84 -0.76 -4.90 16.26
C ARG A 84 -0.01 -3.94 15.35
N PHE A 85 -0.71 -3.04 14.67
CA PHE A 85 -0.08 -2.02 13.85
C PHE A 85 0.45 -0.87 14.71
N SER A 86 1.61 -0.35 14.32
CA SER A 86 2.27 0.74 15.02
C SER A 86 1.51 2.06 14.88
N GLN A 87 1.60 2.90 15.90
CA GLN A 87 1.02 4.25 15.88
C GLN A 87 1.56 5.10 14.72
N ASP A 88 2.82 4.90 14.34
CA ASP A 88 3.44 5.56 13.20
C ASP A 88 2.79 5.20 11.87
N ASN A 89 2.40 3.93 11.69
CA ASN A 89 1.67 3.50 10.49
C ASN A 89 0.23 4.03 10.52
N HIS A 90 -0.43 4.04 11.68
CA HIS A 90 -1.75 4.67 11.82
C HIS A 90 -1.72 6.17 11.49
N ASN A 91 -0.69 6.90 11.94
CA ASN A 91 -0.54 8.32 11.65
C ASN A 91 -0.23 8.57 10.17
N TRP A 92 0.58 7.71 9.55
CA TRP A 92 0.87 7.79 8.12
C TRP A 92 -0.38 7.64 7.25
N VAL A 93 -1.29 6.71 7.59
CA VAL A 93 -2.54 6.51 6.83
C VAL A 93 -3.47 7.73 6.87
N LYS A 94 -3.41 8.56 7.91
CA LYS A 94 -4.21 9.80 7.98
C LYS A 94 -3.86 10.81 6.88
N GLY A 95 -2.70 10.66 6.22
CA GLY A 95 -2.31 11.47 5.07
C GLY A 95 -2.97 11.06 3.74
N PHE A 96 -3.77 9.98 3.72
CA PHE A 96 -4.46 9.50 2.53
C PHE A 96 -5.94 9.87 2.58
N ASP A 97 -6.45 10.41 1.47
CA ASP A 97 -7.89 10.57 1.25
C ASP A 97 -8.48 9.25 0.74
N LEU A 98 -8.66 8.30 1.67
CA LEU A 98 -9.24 6.99 1.38
C LEU A 98 -10.79 7.10 1.41
N PRO A 99 -11.50 6.46 0.46
CA PRO A 99 -12.95 6.37 0.50
C PRO A 99 -13.44 5.84 1.85
N SER A 100 -14.58 6.30 2.36
CA SER A 100 -15.08 5.92 3.70
C SER A 100 -15.52 4.46 3.78
N ASP A 101 -16.01 3.89 2.68
CA ASP A 101 -16.37 2.49 2.54
C ASP A 101 -15.17 1.55 2.73
N LYS A 102 -15.40 0.38 3.34
CA LYS A 102 -14.37 -0.66 3.45
C LYS A 102 -14.28 -1.38 2.10
N ASN A 103 -13.12 -1.26 1.43
CA ASN A 103 -12.85 -2.00 0.21
C ASN A 103 -12.03 -3.25 0.54
N LEU A 104 -12.71 -4.39 0.65
CA LEU A 104 -12.07 -5.66 1.04
C LEU A 104 -11.41 -6.39 -0.13
N TYR A 105 -11.62 -5.98 -1.38
CA TYR A 105 -11.19 -6.72 -2.58
C TYR A 105 -9.67 -6.84 -2.75
N TYR A 106 -8.90 -5.90 -2.18
CA TYR A 106 -7.44 -5.87 -2.24
C TYR A 106 -6.81 -5.59 -0.87
N THR A 107 -7.43 -6.13 0.18
CA THR A 107 -6.82 -6.14 1.52
C THR A 107 -5.74 -7.21 1.57
N VAL A 108 -4.51 -6.83 1.96
CA VAL A 108 -3.39 -7.77 2.10
C VAL A 108 -3.62 -8.67 3.33
N GLU A 109 -3.67 -9.98 3.10
CA GLU A 109 -3.93 -11.02 4.11
C GLU A 109 -2.64 -11.70 4.56
N THR A 110 -1.79 -10.94 5.25
CA THR A 110 -0.57 -11.41 5.93
C THR A 110 -0.67 -11.16 7.43
N HIS A 111 0.10 -11.90 8.23
CA HIS A 111 0.17 -11.68 9.69
C HIS A 111 0.46 -10.20 10.01
N PRO A 112 -0.39 -9.50 10.80
CA PRO A 112 -0.31 -8.05 10.96
C PRO A 112 1.03 -7.51 11.45
N ALA A 113 1.72 -8.21 12.35
CA ALA A 113 3.05 -7.78 12.81
C ALA A 113 4.11 -7.76 11.67
N VAL A 114 4.01 -8.70 10.72
CA VAL A 114 4.92 -8.74 9.56
C VAL A 114 4.53 -7.65 8.56
N LEU A 115 3.23 -7.47 8.35
CA LEU A 115 2.70 -6.42 7.48
C LEU A 115 3.04 -5.02 8.00
N ASP A 116 2.98 -4.77 9.31
CA ASP A 116 3.42 -3.52 9.94
C ASP A 116 4.89 -3.21 9.61
N GLY A 117 5.75 -4.22 9.75
CA GLY A 117 7.15 -4.15 9.34
C GLY A 117 7.34 -3.86 7.85
N PHE A 118 6.53 -4.49 6.99
CA PHE A 118 6.56 -4.28 5.55
C PHE A 118 6.13 -2.86 5.17
N ILE A 119 5.06 -2.33 5.77
CA ILE A 119 4.60 -0.95 5.55
C ILE A 119 5.71 0.04 5.92
N ARG A 120 6.31 -0.13 7.11
CA ARG A 120 7.42 0.71 7.56
C ARG A 120 8.62 0.66 6.63
N THR A 121 8.97 -0.53 6.13
CA THR A 121 10.11 -0.72 5.21
C THR A 121 9.83 -0.09 3.85
N THR A 122 8.65 -0.31 3.29
CA THR A 122 8.22 0.26 2.00
C THR A 122 8.26 1.79 2.02
N ARG A 123 7.81 2.40 3.13
CA ARG A 123 7.89 3.86 3.31
C ARG A 123 9.33 4.39 3.23
N LYS A 124 10.29 3.68 3.81
CA LYS A 124 11.72 4.04 3.74
C LYS A 124 12.27 3.88 2.33
N VAL A 125 12.00 2.75 1.68
CA VAL A 125 12.41 2.48 0.30
C VAL A 125 11.97 3.59 -0.65
N ILE A 126 10.72 4.05 -0.53
CA ILE A 126 10.20 5.11 -1.39
C ILE A 126 10.80 6.47 -1.03
N ALA A 127 10.98 6.79 0.26
CA ALA A 127 11.60 8.04 0.68
C ALA A 127 13.06 8.17 0.21
N GLU A 128 13.81 7.06 0.16
CA GLU A 128 15.19 7.03 -0.33
C GLU A 128 15.32 7.17 -1.85
N GLN A 129 14.24 6.89 -2.60
CA GLN A 129 14.18 7.09 -4.06
C GLN A 129 13.81 8.52 -4.46
N GLU A 130 13.27 9.32 -3.53
CA GLU A 130 12.93 10.72 -3.79
C GLU A 130 14.17 11.61 -3.58
N PRO A 131 14.43 12.58 -4.47
CA PRO A 131 15.50 13.55 -4.25
C PRO A 131 15.24 14.29 -2.93
N PRO A 132 16.29 14.67 -2.18
CA PRO A 132 16.13 15.41 -0.94
C PRO A 132 15.32 16.68 -1.22
N LYS A 133 14.19 16.84 -0.52
CA LYS A 133 13.42 18.09 -0.57
C LYS A 133 14.37 19.20 -0.17
N HIS A 134 14.66 20.11 -1.10
CA HIS A 134 15.50 21.28 -0.82
C HIS A 134 14.82 22.01 0.35
N LYS A 135 15.50 22.07 1.50
CA LYS A 135 15.06 22.96 2.58
C LYS A 135 15.27 24.37 2.05
N GLU A 136 14.19 25.10 1.80
CA GLU A 136 14.30 26.54 1.57
C GLU A 136 15.09 27.13 2.76
N PRO A 137 16.17 27.90 2.50
CA PRO A 137 16.89 28.56 3.57
C PRO A 137 15.94 29.54 4.25
N ASP A 138 15.84 29.42 5.57
CA ASP A 138 15.10 30.35 6.43
C ASP A 138 15.58 31.77 6.11
N ARG A 139 14.66 32.64 5.70
CA ARG A 139 14.94 34.01 5.26
C ARG A 139 14.85 35.00 6.41
#